data_AF-A0A4R8W5P6-F1
#
_entry.id   AF-A0A4R8W5P6-F1
#
_cell.length_a   1.000
_cell.length_b   1.000
_cell.length_c   1.000
_cell.angle_alpha   90.00
_cell.angle_beta   90.00
_cell.angle_gamma   90.00
#
_symmetry.space_group_name_H-M   'P 1'
#
loop_
_entity.id
_entity.type
_entity.pdbx_description
1 polymer ?
#
loop_
_entity_poly.entity_id
_entity_poly.type
_entity_poly.pdbx_seq_one_letter_code
_entity_poly.pdbx_strand_id
1 'polypeptide(L)'
;MLNDRVFFFLQKARLNELLAARSYRDDAHTVITVDTRSLVTAHEADIELTSVNTGFAQRFSAEPRGRDSFQSIEEFAHPTRAHASTKVVDVAELAVYRGVRDITEHVKRVERMREGTVLERFV
;
A
#
# COMPACT_ATOMS: atom_id res chain seq x y z
N MET A 1 -4.36 15.05 6.80
CA MET A 1 -3.52 13.91 7.28
C MET A 1 -3.58 12.75 6.29
N LEU A 2 -4.65 11.93 6.24
CA LEU A 2 -4.71 10.83 5.27
C LEU A 2 -4.82 11.32 3.82
N ASN A 3 -5.64 12.35 3.57
CA ASN A 3 -5.82 12.92 2.22
C ASN A 3 -4.55 13.57 1.63
N ASP A 4 -3.52 13.80 2.45
CA ASP A 4 -2.24 14.35 1.99
C ASP A 4 -1.28 13.25 1.54
N ARG A 5 -1.72 11.99 1.49
CA ARG A 5 -0.90 10.81 1.21
C ARG A 5 -1.53 9.96 0.12
N VAL A 6 -0.65 9.33 -0.67
CA VAL A 6 -1.03 8.23 -1.57
C VAL A 6 -0.54 6.93 -0.95
N PHE A 7 -1.44 5.96 -0.80
CA PHE A 7 -1.16 4.68 -0.15
C PHE A 7 -0.99 3.56 -1.16
N PHE A 8 -0.04 2.69 -0.91
CA PHE A 8 0.28 1.56 -1.77
C PHE A 8 0.06 0.22 -1.05
N PHE A 9 -0.52 -0.73 -1.79
CA PHE A 9 -0.51 -2.13 -1.39
C PHE A 9 0.87 -2.73 -1.62
N LEU A 10 1.55 -3.15 -0.56
CA LEU A 10 2.87 -3.80 -0.64
C LEU A 10 2.78 -5.30 -0.91
N GLN A 11 1.64 -5.91 -0.61
CA GLN A 11 1.39 -7.33 -0.76
C GLN A 11 0.17 -7.57 -1.65
N LYS A 12 0.34 -8.38 -2.70
CA LYS A 12 -0.76 -8.74 -3.61
C LYS A 12 -1.94 -9.38 -2.87
N ALA A 13 -1.68 -10.13 -1.80
CA ALA A 13 -2.74 -10.72 -0.97
C ALA A 13 -3.68 -9.66 -0.38
N ARG A 14 -3.15 -8.52 0.09
CA ARG A 14 -3.94 -7.41 0.66
C ARG A 14 -4.78 -6.69 -0.40
N LEU A 15 -4.22 -6.51 -1.59
CA LEU A 15 -4.99 -6.01 -2.73
C LEU A 15 -6.15 -6.96 -3.04
N ASN A 16 -5.89 -8.26 -3.09
CA ASN A 16 -6.94 -9.25 -3.37
C ASN A 16 -8.02 -9.29 -2.26
N GLU A 17 -7.65 -9.13 -0.98
CA GLU A 17 -8.60 -8.98 0.13
C GLU A 17 -9.54 -7.77 -0.10
N LEU A 18 -8.99 -6.63 -0.53
CA LEU A 18 -9.81 -5.46 -0.89
C LEU A 18 -10.74 -5.77 -2.07
N LEU A 19 -10.19 -6.32 -3.17
CA LEU A 19 -10.95 -6.60 -4.39
C LEU A 19 -12.03 -7.68 -4.19
N ALA A 20 -11.90 -8.54 -3.18
CA ALA A 20 -12.90 -9.55 -2.83
C ALA A 20 -13.86 -9.08 -1.72
N ALA A 21 -13.65 -7.90 -1.13
CA ALA A 21 -14.48 -7.41 -0.04
C ALA A 21 -15.93 -7.20 -0.52
N ARG A 22 -16.89 -7.37 0.40
CA ARG A 22 -18.32 -7.34 0.08
C ARG A 22 -18.75 -6.10 -0.73
N SER A 23 -18.15 -4.95 -0.44
CA SER A 23 -18.47 -3.68 -1.08
C SER A 23 -17.85 -3.49 -2.47
N TYR A 24 -16.89 -4.33 -2.88
CA TYR A 24 -16.08 -4.13 -4.08
C TYR A 24 -16.06 -5.33 -5.02
N ARG A 25 -16.43 -6.52 -4.54
CA ARG A 25 -16.27 -7.79 -5.27
C ARG A 25 -16.98 -7.82 -6.64
N ASP A 26 -18.09 -7.10 -6.76
CA ASP A 26 -18.89 -7.05 -7.99
C ASP A 26 -18.36 -5.99 -9.00
N ASP A 27 -17.42 -5.14 -8.58
CA ASP A 27 -16.86 -4.04 -9.37
C ASP A 27 -15.50 -4.40 -10.01
N ALA A 28 -15.26 -3.84 -11.19
CA ALA A 28 -13.95 -3.91 -11.83
C ALA A 28 -13.11 -2.68 -11.48
N HIS A 29 -11.92 -2.90 -10.92
CA HIS A 29 -10.99 -1.86 -10.50
C HIS A 29 -9.82 -1.72 -11.48
N THR A 30 -9.34 -0.50 -11.66
CA THR A 30 -8.06 -0.25 -12.33
C THR A 30 -6.95 -0.40 -11.30
N VAL A 31 -6.05 -1.36 -11.53
CA VAL A 31 -4.89 -1.64 -10.69
C VAL A 31 -3.64 -1.19 -11.43
N ILE A 32 -2.96 -0.20 -10.85
CA ILE A 32 -1.67 0.30 -11.33
C ILE A 32 -0.58 -0.36 -10.49
N THR A 33 0.22 -1.20 -11.12
CA THR A 33 1.41 -1.78 -10.48
C THR A 33 2.62 -0.93 -10.84
N VAL A 34 3.37 -0.51 -9.82
CA VAL A 34 4.56 0.34 -9.98
C VAL A 34 5.85 -0.42 -9.70
N ASP A 35 6.96 0.03 -10.29
CA ASP A 35 8.30 -0.39 -9.93
C ASP A 35 8.70 0.21 -8.58
N THR A 36 8.79 -0.64 -7.57
CA THR A 36 9.17 -0.21 -6.21
C THR A 36 10.53 0.48 -6.18
N ARG A 37 11.52 0.00 -6.95
CA ARG A 37 12.85 0.60 -6.96
C ARG A 37 12.80 2.03 -7.49
N SER A 38 12.16 2.25 -8.63
CA SER A 38 11.97 3.55 -9.26
C SER A 38 11.21 4.51 -8.33
N LEU A 39 10.08 4.06 -7.77
CA LEU A 39 9.29 4.86 -6.84
C LEU A 39 10.09 5.28 -5.60
N VAL A 40 10.79 4.33 -4.96
CA VAL A 40 11.59 4.62 -3.76
C VAL A 40 12.74 5.56 -4.10
N THR A 41 13.44 5.33 -5.22
CA THR A 41 14.57 6.18 -5.62
C THR A 41 14.14 7.64 -5.83
N ALA A 42 12.93 7.87 -6.36
CA ALA A 42 12.42 9.22 -6.62
C ALA A 42 11.81 9.89 -5.37
N HIS A 43 11.19 9.13 -4.46
CA HIS A 43 10.35 9.66 -3.39
C HIS A 43 10.80 9.28 -1.97
N GLU A 44 12.01 8.74 -1.78
CA GLU A 44 12.50 8.24 -0.48
C GLU A 44 12.26 9.20 0.68
N ALA A 45 12.57 10.49 0.48
CA ALA A 45 12.43 11.52 1.51
C ALA A 45 10.97 11.81 1.92
N ASP A 46 10.01 11.50 1.06
CA ASP A 46 8.58 11.71 1.29
C ASP A 46 7.83 10.40 1.61
N ILE A 47 8.52 9.25 1.59
CA ILE A 47 7.93 7.96 1.94
C ILE A 47 7.85 7.80 3.45
N GLU A 48 6.65 7.44 3.90
CA GLU A 48 6.35 7.05 5.26
C GLU A 48 5.78 5.63 5.29
N LEU A 49 6.18 4.86 6.29
CA LEU A 49 5.77 3.49 6.54
C LEU A 49 4.88 3.42 7.77
N THR A 50 3.97 2.43 7.78
CA THR A 50 3.10 2.13 8.91
C THR A 50 2.94 0.61 9.05
N SER A 51 2.90 0.13 10.29
CA SER A 51 2.61 -1.26 10.64
C SER A 51 1.12 -1.58 10.65
N VAL A 52 0.27 -0.55 10.53
CA VAL A 52 -1.19 -0.66 10.64
C VAL A 52 -1.87 -0.14 9.37
N ASN A 53 -3.05 -0.66 9.06
CA ASN A 53 -3.90 -0.05 8.03
C ASN A 53 -4.52 1.24 8.61
N THR A 54 -4.04 2.40 8.17
CA THR A 54 -4.43 3.68 8.76
C THR A 54 -5.83 4.13 8.32
N GLY A 55 -6.32 3.62 7.18
CA GLY A 55 -7.69 3.82 6.71
C GLY A 55 -8.75 2.96 7.42
N PHE A 56 -8.35 2.06 8.32
CA PHE A 56 -9.26 1.13 8.98
C PHE A 56 -10.05 1.79 10.12
N ALA A 57 -11.22 2.33 9.81
CA ALA A 57 -12.06 3.08 10.72
C ALA A 57 -12.96 2.22 11.66
N GLN A 58 -12.48 1.08 12.17
CA GLN A 58 -13.25 0.32 13.16
C GLN A 58 -13.23 0.98 14.54
N ARG A 59 -14.41 1.12 15.16
CA ARG A 59 -14.62 1.77 16.48
C ARG A 59 -13.80 1.18 17.64
N PHE A 60 -13.30 -0.05 17.52
CA PHE A 60 -12.60 -0.77 18.59
C PHE A 60 -11.16 -1.15 18.23
N SER A 61 -10.52 -0.48 17.27
CA SER A 61 -9.10 -0.77 17.03
C SER A 61 -8.27 -0.37 18.25
N ALA A 62 -7.46 -1.30 18.76
CA ALA A 62 -6.63 -1.08 19.95
C ALA A 62 -5.46 -0.11 19.71
N GLU A 63 -5.07 0.12 18.46
CA GLU A 63 -3.88 0.90 18.12
C GLU A 63 -4.21 2.39 17.98
N PRO A 64 -3.50 3.28 18.70
CA PRO A 64 -3.59 4.72 18.49
C PRO A 64 -3.23 5.07 17.04
N ARG A 65 -4.09 5.85 16.38
CA ARG A 65 -3.82 6.38 15.04
C ARG A 65 -3.61 7.88 15.12
N GLY A 66 -2.57 8.34 14.44
CA GLY A 66 -2.22 9.76 14.39
C GLY A 66 -1.08 10.00 13.43
N ARG A 67 -0.49 11.19 13.52
CA ARG A 67 0.70 11.54 12.73
C ARG A 67 1.86 10.58 13.04
N ASP A 68 1.98 10.19 14.29
CA ASP A 68 3.07 9.34 14.79
C ASP A 68 2.97 7.88 14.32
N SER A 69 1.87 7.49 13.67
CA SER A 69 1.74 6.19 13.01
C SER A 69 2.55 6.09 11.72
N PHE A 70 3.02 7.23 11.19
CA PHE A 70 3.80 7.34 9.97
C PHE A 70 5.27 7.59 10.33
N GLN A 71 6.15 6.68 9.96
CA GLN A 71 7.59 6.79 10.22
C GLN A 71 8.35 6.81 8.90
N SER A 72 9.47 7.52 8.84
CA SER A 72 10.36 7.45 7.67
C SER A 72 10.89 6.01 7.46
N ILE A 73 11.42 5.71 6.27
CA ILE A 73 12.04 4.40 5.99
C ILE A 73 13.16 4.07 6.99
N GLU A 74 13.95 5.08 7.37
CA GLU A 74 15.07 4.96 8.31
C GLU A 74 14.61 4.69 9.74
N GLU A 75 13.58 5.39 10.20
CA GLU A 75 13.09 5.30 11.59
C GLU A 75 12.12 4.14 11.82
N PHE A 76 11.57 3.57 10.75
CA PHE A 76 10.61 2.48 10.86
C PHE A 76 11.26 1.25 11.51
N ALA A 77 10.62 0.72 12.55
CA ALA A 77 11.10 -0.45 13.27
C ALA A 77 10.83 -1.73 12.46
N HIS A 78 11.68 -2.03 11.48
CA HIS A 78 11.62 -3.26 10.70
C HIS A 78 11.76 -4.47 11.65
N PRO A 79 10.74 -5.33 11.79
CA PRO A 79 10.82 -6.52 12.62
C PRO A 79 11.95 -7.42 12.08
N THR A 80 12.75 -7.95 12.99
CA THR A 80 13.82 -8.88 12.64
C THR A 80 13.23 -10.06 11.89
N ARG A 81 13.52 -10.17 10.58
CA ARG A 81 13.06 -11.27 9.72
C ARG A 81 13.84 -12.52 10.11
N ALA A 82 13.41 -13.19 11.19
CA ALA A 82 14.09 -14.40 11.65
C ALA A 82 13.98 -15.52 10.60
N HIS A 83 12.85 -15.64 9.88
CA HIS A 83 12.64 -16.60 8.79
C HIS A 83 11.71 -16.03 7.71
N ALA A 84 11.84 -16.52 6.47
CA ALA A 84 10.99 -16.17 5.33
C ALA A 84 9.49 -16.50 5.52
N SER A 85 9.13 -17.30 6.54
CA SER A 85 7.76 -17.76 6.82
C SER A 85 7.04 -17.00 7.93
N THR A 86 7.67 -16.01 8.58
CA THR A 86 7.02 -15.31 9.69
C THR A 86 5.86 -14.48 9.14
N LYS A 87 4.62 -14.87 9.47
CA LYS A 87 3.34 -14.26 9.07
C LYS A 87 3.14 -12.80 9.52
N VAL A 88 4.17 -12.16 10.08
CA VAL A 88 4.08 -10.77 10.52
C VAL A 88 4.19 -9.90 9.27
N VAL A 89 3.12 -9.16 8.99
CA VAL A 89 3.15 -8.10 7.99
C VAL A 89 4.10 -7.04 8.55
N ASP A 90 5.30 -6.99 7.98
CA ASP A 90 6.40 -6.08 8.35
C ASP A 90 5.96 -4.62 8.19
N VAL A 91 5.54 -4.28 6.97
CA VAL A 91 4.97 -2.98 6.62
C VAL A 91 3.56 -3.21 6.09
N ALA A 92 2.56 -2.61 6.73
CA ALA A 92 1.18 -2.71 6.29
C ALA A 92 0.89 -1.76 5.12
N GLU A 93 1.40 -0.53 5.18
CA GLU A 93 1.23 0.46 4.12
C GLU A 93 2.53 1.24 3.90
N LEU A 94 2.80 1.52 2.62
CA LEU A 94 3.73 2.56 2.20
C LEU A 94 2.90 3.75 1.74
N ALA A 95 3.15 4.91 2.32
CA ALA A 95 2.49 6.15 1.98
C ALA A 95 3.51 7.14 1.42
N VAL A 96 3.17 7.84 0.34
CA VAL A 96 3.97 8.98 -0.14
C VAL A 96 3.26 10.26 0.29
N TYR A 97 3.91 11.04 1.16
CA TYR A 97 3.41 12.34 1.59
C TYR A 97 3.42 13.35 0.43
N ARG A 98 2.39 14.18 0.32
CA ARG A 98 2.12 15.12 -0.78
C ARG A 98 1.89 14.49 -2.17
N GLY A 99 1.85 13.16 -2.24
CA GLY A 99 1.45 12.38 -3.41
C GLY A 99 2.54 12.20 -4.47
N VAL A 100 2.24 11.37 -5.47
CA VAL A 100 3.18 10.95 -6.54
C VAL A 100 2.75 11.57 -7.87
N ARG A 101 3.34 12.71 -8.24
CA ARG A 101 2.93 13.50 -9.42
C ARG A 101 3.45 12.92 -10.74
N ASP A 102 4.54 12.18 -10.67
CA ASP A 102 5.29 11.49 -11.71
C ASP A 102 4.95 9.99 -11.78
N ILE A 103 3.77 9.58 -11.28
CA ILE A 103 3.37 8.17 -11.16
C ILE A 103 3.55 7.36 -12.45
N THR A 104 3.37 8.00 -13.61
CA THR A 104 3.53 7.38 -14.94
C THR A 104 4.94 6.88 -15.22
N GLU A 105 5.97 7.50 -14.63
CA GLU A 105 7.38 7.11 -14.78
C GLU A 105 7.70 5.82 -14.00
N HIS A 106 6.85 5.46 -13.04
CA HIS A 106 7.04 4.29 -12.19
C HIS A 106 6.12 3.12 -12.58
N VAL A 107 5.21 3.27 -13.55
CA VAL A 107 4.25 2.21 -13.92
C VAL A 107 4.97 1.03 -14.59
N LYS A 108 4.74 -0.17 -14.06
CA LYS A 108 5.12 -1.44 -14.69
C LYS A 108 3.99 -2.08 -15.48
N ARG A 109 2.75 -1.90 -15.00
CA ARG A 109 1.58 -2.57 -15.55
C ARG A 109 0.31 -1.86 -15.14
N VAL A 110 -0.65 -1.80 -16.06
CA VAL A 110 -2.02 -1.35 -15.77
C VAL A 110 -2.99 -2.45 -16.12
N GLU A 111 -3.77 -2.88 -15.13
CA GLU A 111 -4.71 -4.00 -15.25
C GLU A 111 -6.11 -3.58 -14.83
N ARG A 112 -7.13 -4.08 -15.53
CA ARG A 112 -8.50 -4.10 -15.01
C ARG A 112 -8.70 -5.41 -14.26
N MET A 113 -9.04 -5.35 -12.97
CA MET A 113 -9.18 -6.53 -12.10
C MET A 113 -10.53 -6.59 -11.40
N ARG A 114 -11.03 -7.81 -11.13
CA ARG A 114 -12.22 -8.08 -10.31
C ARG A 114 -11.98 -9.34 -9.49
N GLU A 115 -12.24 -9.29 -8.18
CA GLU A 115 -12.02 -10.42 -7.25
C GLU A 115 -10.61 -11.07 -7.41
N GLY A 116 -9.58 -10.25 -7.65
CA GLY A 116 -8.21 -10.72 -7.88
C GLY A 116 -7.94 -11.35 -9.26
N THR A 117 -8.95 -11.45 -10.12
CA THR A 117 -8.82 -11.90 -11.51
C THR A 117 -8.53 -10.73 -12.43
N VAL A 118 -7.58 -10.88 -13.35
CA VAL A 118 -7.28 -9.89 -14.39
C VAL A 118 -8.25 -10.07 -15.55
N LEU A 119 -8.98 -9.00 -15.86
CA LEU A 119 -9.93 -8.94 -16.97
C LEU A 119 -9.27 -8.39 -18.24
N GLU A 120 -8.38 -7.39 -18.10
CA GLU A 120 -7.74 -6.69 -19.20
C GLU A 120 -6.37 -6.14 -18.79
N ARG A 121 -5.44 -6.03 -19.74
CA ARG A 121 -4.13 -5.36 -19.58
C ARG A 121 -3.99 -4.24 -20.61
N PHE A 122 -3.58 -3.06 -20.15
CA PHE A 122 -3.43 -1.88 -21.01
C PHE A 122 -1.97 -1.56 -21.34
N VAL A 123 -1.05 -1.88 -20.42
CA VAL A 123 0.40 -1.70 -20.54
C VAL A 123 1.09 -2.84 -19.81
#